data_AF-A0A140K314-F1
#
_entry.id   AF-A0A140K314-F1
#
_cell.length_a   1.000
_cell.length_b   1.000
_cell.length_c   1.000
_cell.angle_alpha   90.00
_cell.angle_beta   90.00
_cell.angle_gamma   90.00
#
_symmetry.space_group_name_H-M   'P 1'
#
loop_
_entity.id
_entity.type
_entity.pdbx_description
1 polymer ?
#
loop_
_entity_poly.entity_id
_entity_poly.type
_entity_poly.pdbx_seq_one_letter_code
_entity_poly.pdbx_strand_id
1 'polypeptide(L)' 'MSFVTNLFSGIDFNVIFQLTCVALIMLSGPIVIFLLAVRGGDL' A
#
# COMPACT_ATOMS: atom_id res chain seq x y z
N MET A 1 -17.21 -0.68 24.48
CA MET A 1 -16.08 -1.65 24.49
C MET A 1 -16.38 -2.89 23.64
N SER A 2 -17.56 -3.51 23.71
CA SER A 2 -17.94 -4.66 22.87
C SER A 2 -17.97 -4.39 21.35
N PHE A 3 -18.48 -3.25 20.87
CA PHE A 3 -18.55 -2.93 19.43
C PHE A 3 -17.18 -2.81 18.76
N VAL A 4 -16.23 -2.12 19.41
CA VAL A 4 -14.85 -1.97 18.93
C VAL A 4 -14.17 -3.33 18.91
N THR A 5 -14.23 -4.10 20.00
CA THR A 5 -13.61 -5.43 20.07
C THR A 5 -14.16 -6.41 19.03
N ASN A 6 -15.47 -6.39 18.73
CA ASN A 6 -16.07 -7.22 17.68
C ASN A 6 -15.69 -6.79 16.26
N LEU A 7 -15.39 -5.51 16.03
CA LEU A 7 -14.93 -5.03 14.72
C LEU A 7 -13.48 -5.47 14.44
N PHE A 8 -12.64 -5.58 15.47
CA PHE A 8 -11.23 -5.96 15.35
C PHE A 8 -10.95 -7.46 15.57
N SER A 9 -11.93 -8.26 16.03
CA SER A 9 -11.72 -9.69 16.32
C SER A 9 -11.57 -10.60 15.09
N GLY A 10 -11.92 -10.10 13.89
CA GLY A 10 -11.75 -10.80 12.62
C GLY A 10 -10.63 -10.24 11.74
N ILE A 11 -9.86 -9.28 12.25
CA ILE A 11 -8.85 -8.57 11.46
C ILE A 11 -7.52 -9.30 11.58
N ASP A 12 -7.05 -9.84 10.45
CA ASP A 12 -5.72 -10.40 10.33
C ASP A 12 -4.71 -9.31 9.97
N PHE A 13 -4.00 -8.82 10.99
CA PHE A 13 -2.94 -7.83 10.83
C PHE A 13 -1.76 -8.35 9.98
N ASN A 14 -1.58 -9.66 9.86
CA ASN A 14 -0.56 -10.25 9.00
C ASN A 14 -0.89 -10.01 7.52
N VAL A 15 -2.12 -10.30 7.11
CA VAL A 15 -2.59 -10.08 5.73
C VAL A 15 -2.58 -8.60 5.36
N ILE A 16 -3.01 -7.72 6.28
CA ILE A 16 -2.96 -6.27 6.06
C ILE A 16 -1.53 -5.81 5.81
N PHE A 17 -0.59 -6.27 6.63
CA PHE A 17 0.82 -5.89 6.48
C PHE A 17 1.40 -6.42 5.16
N GLN A 18 1.11 -7.67 4.80
CA GLN A 18 1.51 -8.26 3.52
C GLN A 18 0.99 -7.45 2.32
N LEU A 19 -0.32 -7.15 2.30
CA LEU A 19 -0.92 -6.36 1.22
C LEU A 19 -0.34 -4.95 1.16
N THR A 20 -0.07 -4.34 2.31
CA THR A 20 0.53 -3.00 2.38
C THR A 20 1.94 -3.00 1.79
N CYS A 21 2.79 -3.96 2.17
CA CYS A 21 4.13 -4.10 1.60
C CYS A 21 4.09 -4.34 0.10
N VAL A 22 3.23 -5.24 -0.38
CA VAL A 22 3.09 -5.55 -1.81
C VAL A 22 2.57 -4.32 -2.58
N ALA A 23 1.60 -3.59 -2.04
CA ALA A 23 1.08 -2.37 -2.66
C ALA A 23 2.17 -1.30 -2.79
N LEU A 24 3.01 -1.10 -1.76
CA LEU A 24 4.11 -0.15 -1.81
C LEU A 24 5.17 -0.54 -2.87
N ILE A 25 5.49 -1.83 -2.97
CA ILE A 25 6.40 -2.34 -4.00
C ILE A 25 5.81 -2.13 -5.40
N MET A 26 4.55 -2.49 -5.62
CA MET A 26 3.88 -2.32 -6.92
C MET A 26 3.75 -0.85 -7.31
N LEU A 27 3.51 0.05 -6.36
CA LEU A 27 3.47 1.49 -6.61
C LEU A 27 4.84 2.10 -6.91
N SER A 28 5.94 1.51 -6.40
CA SER A 28 7.29 2.05 -6.63
C SER A 28 7.64 2.18 -8.12
N GLY A 29 7.25 1.21 -8.96
CA GLY A 29 7.53 1.23 -10.40
C GLY A 29 6.84 2.39 -11.13
N PRO A 30 5.49 2.48 -11.08
CA PRO A 30 4.73 3.56 -11.69
C PRO A 30 5.12 4.94 -11.14
N ILE A 31 5.46 5.07 -9.86
CA ILE A 31 5.89 6.34 -9.27
C ILE A 31 7.16 6.84 -9.94
N VAL A 32 8.15 5.98 -10.21
CA VAL A 32 9.39 6.39 -10.89
C VAL A 32 9.08 6.90 -12.30
N ILE A 33 8.26 6.17 -13.07
CA ILE A 33 7.86 6.57 -14.44
C ILE A 33 7.10 7.90 -14.40
N PHE A 34 6.15 8.05 -13.47
CA PHE A 34 5.39 9.29 -13.31
C PHE A 34 6.30 10.49 -13.00
N LEU A 35 7.27 10.31 -12.10
CA LEU A 35 8.23 11.36 -11.76
C LEU A 35 9.15 11.71 -12.94
N LEU A 36 9.63 10.74 -13.71
CA LEU A 36 10.44 10.98 -14.90
C LEU A 36 9.65 11.71 -15.98
N ALA A 37 8.40 11.31 -16.21
CA ALA A 37 7.51 11.94 -17.19
C ALA A 37 7.20 13.41 -16.83
N VAL A 38 6.89 13.70 -15.56
CA VAL A 38 6.61 15.07 -15.09
C VAL A 38 7.85 15.96 -15.15
N ARG A 39 9.03 15.40 -14.92
CA ARG A 39 10.31 16.14 -14.93
C ARG A 39 10.90 16.29 -16.34
N GLY A 40 10.31 15.70 -17.37
CA GLY A 40 10.88 15.69 -18.73
C GLY A 40 12.23 14.98 -18.78
N GLY A 41 12.43 13.97 -17.92
CA GLY A 41 13.61 13.11 -17.93
C GLY A 41 13.56 12.11 -19.08
N ASP A 42 14.65 11.36 -19.25
CA ASP A 42 14.70 10.24 -20.20
C ASP A 42 13.88 9.08 -19.61
N LEU A 43 12.83 8.66 -20.33
CA LEU A 43 11.87 7.64 -19.92
C LEU A 43 12.36 6.23 -20.25
#